data_AF-A0A7S1NIM9-F1
#
_entry.id   AF-A0A7S1NIM9-F1
#
_cell.length_a   1.000
_cell.length_b   1.000
_cell.length_c   1.000
_cell.angle_alpha   90.00
_cell.angle_beta   90.00
_cell.angle_gamma   90.00
#
_symmetry.space_group_name_H-M   'P 1'
#
loop_
_entity.id
_entity.type
_entity.pdbx_description
1 polymer ?
#
loop_
_entity_poly.entity_id
_entity_poly.type
_entity_poly.pdbx_seq_one_letter_code
_entity_poly.pdbx_strand_id
1 'polypeptide(L)'
;DFLLDLMVDGQFEHENPNCVIHNADVAALLIGVLPECAPTLLLQILETFDRMARARVENLSMFSRVGLFHVLLFLAINREADVREACLALLTRLGRHTMQMEHVSALLAAIELVPCPGTWVRLLETFHQVLQSPPLPATFWGFSGQGTGLVVPACTFPPKGYTLCTAIHLPSDVAQRSGFSPRLMSFQGPDGTVCVEVVLAGGGLTLAVSGGVGRSLETVQLLPGARRLQPGRWYSLVVAH
;
A
#
# COMPACT_ATOMS: atom_id res chain seq x y z
N ASP A 1 -7.03 -28.12 -12.22
CA ASP A 1 -6.33 -28.43 -13.49
C ASP A 1 -6.85 -27.61 -14.67
N PHE A 2 -8.09 -27.78 -15.16
CA PHE A 2 -8.58 -27.00 -16.32
C PHE A 2 -8.40 -25.47 -16.23
N LEU A 3 -8.69 -24.86 -15.07
CA LEU A 3 -8.46 -23.42 -14.88
C LEU A 3 -6.97 -23.04 -14.89
N LEU A 4 -6.09 -23.92 -14.42
CA LEU A 4 -4.64 -23.70 -14.45
C LEU A 4 -4.11 -23.82 -15.88
N ASP A 5 -4.61 -24.78 -16.65
CA ASP A 5 -4.28 -24.93 -18.08
C ASP A 5 -4.64 -23.65 -18.87
N LEU A 6 -5.87 -23.17 -18.65
CA LEU A 6 -6.35 -21.94 -19.29
C LEU A 6 -5.60 -20.69 -18.81
N MET A 7 -5.11 -20.68 -17.57
CA MET A 7 -4.32 -19.58 -16.99
C MET A 7 -2.93 -19.46 -17.65
N VAL A 8 -2.31 -20.59 -17.98
CA VAL A 8 -0.97 -20.64 -18.61
C VAL A 8 -1.03 -20.78 -20.14
N ASP A 9 -2.23 -20.76 -20.73
CA ASP A 9 -2.47 -20.94 -22.18
C ASP A 9 -1.80 -22.21 -22.73
N GLY A 10 -1.95 -23.32 -22.01
CA GLY A 10 -1.28 -24.59 -22.31
C GLY A 10 -1.58 -25.67 -21.28
N GLN A 11 -0.80 -26.76 -21.30
CA GLN A 11 -0.90 -27.78 -20.25
C GLN A 11 -0.11 -27.34 -19.02
N PHE A 12 -0.81 -27.22 -17.89
CA PHE A 12 -0.20 -26.90 -16.62
C PHE A 12 0.50 -28.14 -16.05
N GLU A 13 1.81 -28.06 -15.94
CA GLU A 13 2.64 -29.10 -15.34
C GLU A 13 2.95 -28.74 -13.89
N HIS A 14 2.35 -29.46 -12.93
CA HIS A 14 2.57 -29.23 -11.50
C HIS A 14 4.05 -29.23 -11.10
N GLU A 15 4.87 -30.06 -11.76
CA GLU A 15 6.30 -30.19 -11.47
C GLU A 15 7.16 -29.11 -12.14
N ASN A 16 6.61 -28.35 -13.08
CA ASN A 16 7.36 -27.35 -13.83
C ASN A 16 7.24 -25.98 -13.15
N PRO A 17 8.31 -25.50 -12.48
CA PRO A 17 8.25 -24.20 -11.81
C PRO A 17 8.21 -23.05 -12.82
N ASN A 18 8.60 -23.26 -14.08
CA ASN A 18 8.77 -22.20 -15.07
C ASN A 18 7.49 -21.80 -15.82
N CYS A 19 6.32 -22.30 -15.42
CA CYS A 19 5.05 -21.88 -16.00
C CYS A 19 4.85 -20.37 -15.87
N VAL A 20 4.46 -19.72 -16.95
CA VAL A 20 4.17 -18.27 -16.99
C VAL A 20 2.67 -18.08 -17.14
N ILE A 21 2.10 -17.16 -16.36
CA ILE A 21 0.69 -16.81 -16.48
C ILE A 21 0.49 -15.91 -17.70
N HIS A 22 -0.35 -16.36 -18.64
CA HIS A 22 -0.67 -15.62 -19.86
C HIS A 22 -2.07 -14.99 -19.80
N ASN A 23 -3.02 -15.64 -19.11
CA ASN A 23 -4.41 -15.19 -19.05
C ASN A 23 -4.75 -14.56 -17.69
N ALA A 24 -4.85 -13.22 -17.68
CA ALA A 24 -5.15 -12.45 -16.48
C ALA A 24 -6.59 -12.61 -15.98
N ASP A 25 -7.55 -12.79 -16.89
CA ASP A 25 -8.97 -12.91 -16.53
C ASP A 25 -9.23 -14.22 -15.80
N VAL A 26 -8.57 -15.30 -16.25
CA VAL A 26 -8.65 -16.61 -15.60
C VAL A 26 -7.91 -16.61 -14.27
N ALA A 27 -6.76 -15.92 -14.18
CA ALA A 27 -6.08 -15.72 -12.91
C ALA A 27 -6.96 -14.94 -11.92
N ALA A 28 -7.63 -13.86 -12.36
CA ALA A 28 -8.56 -13.10 -11.53
C ALA A 28 -9.77 -13.95 -11.08
N LEU A 29 -10.33 -14.77 -11.98
CA LEU A 29 -11.41 -15.71 -11.66
C LEU A 29 -10.97 -16.71 -10.58
N LEU A 30 -9.80 -17.34 -10.77
CA LEU A 30 -9.25 -18.31 -9.82
C LEU A 30 -9.00 -17.69 -8.45
N ILE A 31 -8.51 -16.45 -8.42
CA ILE A 31 -8.31 -15.69 -7.18
C ILE A 31 -9.64 -15.36 -6.51
N GLY A 32 -10.66 -14.99 -7.29
CA GLY A 32 -12.00 -14.68 -6.79
C GLY A 32 -12.70 -15.85 -6.10
N VAL A 33 -12.37 -17.09 -6.46
CA VAL A 33 -12.97 -18.30 -5.85
C VAL A 33 -12.18 -18.85 -4.64
N LEU A 34 -10.96 -18.35 -4.37
CA LEU A 34 -10.17 -18.81 -3.22
C LEU A 34 -10.91 -18.71 -1.87
N PRO A 35 -11.69 -17.64 -1.59
CA PRO A 35 -12.47 -17.56 -0.37
C PRO A 35 -13.49 -18.68 -0.21
N GLU A 36 -13.95 -19.33 -1.28
CA GLU A 36 -14.97 -20.39 -1.21
C GLU A 36 -14.36 -21.80 -1.19
N CYS A 37 -13.04 -21.90 -1.32
CA CYS A 37 -12.35 -23.19 -1.39
C CYS A 37 -12.27 -23.87 -0.01
N ALA A 38 -12.38 -25.21 -0.01
CA ALA A 38 -12.07 -26.01 1.17
C ALA A 38 -10.59 -25.82 1.57
N PRO A 39 -10.22 -25.88 2.87
CA PRO A 39 -8.88 -25.51 3.31
C PRO A 39 -7.76 -26.34 2.69
N THR A 40 -7.98 -27.65 2.50
CA THR A 40 -7.01 -28.55 1.86
C THR A 40 -6.72 -28.15 0.42
N LEU A 41 -7.76 -27.82 -0.35
CA LEU A 41 -7.62 -27.34 -1.72
C LEU A 41 -6.98 -25.96 -1.76
N LEU A 42 -7.36 -25.08 -0.83
CA LEU A 42 -6.80 -23.73 -0.74
C LEU A 42 -5.29 -23.77 -0.50
N LEU A 43 -4.82 -24.63 0.42
CA LEU A 43 -3.39 -24.83 0.66
C LEU A 43 -2.65 -25.29 -0.60
N GLN A 44 -3.20 -26.27 -1.33
CA GLN A 44 -2.61 -26.74 -2.59
C GLN A 44 -2.50 -25.63 -3.64
N ILE A 45 -3.52 -24.79 -3.76
CA ILE A 45 -3.52 -23.65 -4.69
C ILE A 45 -2.48 -22.60 -4.25
N LEU A 46 -2.42 -22.28 -2.96
CA LEU A 46 -1.46 -21.32 -2.40
C LEU A 46 -0.01 -21.79 -2.58
N GLU A 47 0.27 -23.08 -2.37
CA GLU A 47 1.58 -23.69 -2.64
C GLU A 47 1.95 -23.61 -4.13
N THR A 48 0.98 -23.85 -5.00
CA THR A 48 1.16 -23.71 -6.45
C THR A 48 1.49 -22.28 -6.83
N PHE A 49 0.74 -21.30 -6.28
CA PHE A 49 0.99 -19.88 -6.51
C PHE A 49 2.37 -19.45 -5.99
N ASP A 50 2.77 -19.87 -4.79
CA ASP A 50 4.10 -19.56 -4.25
C ASP A 50 5.21 -20.16 -5.10
N ARG A 51 5.04 -21.40 -5.61
CA ARG A 51 6.00 -22.03 -6.53
C ARG A 51 6.15 -21.23 -7.83
N MET A 52 5.02 -20.89 -8.46
CA MET A 52 5.01 -20.07 -9.69
C MET A 52 5.61 -18.68 -9.47
N ALA A 53 5.33 -18.07 -8.32
CA ALA A 53 5.82 -16.74 -7.95
C ALA A 53 7.33 -16.74 -7.59
N ARG A 54 7.86 -17.85 -7.06
CA ARG A 54 9.32 -18.02 -6.83
C ARG A 54 10.11 -18.09 -8.12
N ALA A 55 9.56 -18.77 -9.11
CA ALA A 55 10.28 -19.08 -10.33
C ALA A 55 10.33 -17.92 -11.33
N ARG A 56 9.27 -17.09 -11.39
CA ARG A 56 9.10 -16.07 -12.43
C ARG A 56 8.58 -14.75 -11.86
N VAL A 57 9.26 -13.66 -12.20
CA VAL A 57 8.90 -12.29 -11.80
C VAL A 57 7.64 -11.83 -12.54
N GLU A 58 7.42 -12.35 -13.75
CA GLU A 58 6.23 -12.12 -14.57
C GLU A 58 4.96 -12.59 -13.84
N ASN A 59 5.04 -13.73 -13.13
CA ASN A 59 3.93 -14.24 -12.35
C ASN A 59 3.66 -13.35 -11.13
N LEU A 60 4.70 -12.83 -10.47
CA LEU A 60 4.54 -11.85 -9.39
C LEU A 60 3.86 -10.57 -9.87
N SER A 61 4.28 -10.07 -11.04
CA SER A 61 3.66 -8.91 -11.69
C SER A 61 2.19 -9.17 -12.02
N MET A 62 1.89 -10.35 -12.57
CA MET A 62 0.53 -10.76 -12.90
C MET A 62 -0.34 -10.83 -11.65
N PHE A 63 0.10 -11.56 -10.62
CA PHE A 63 -0.63 -11.71 -9.35
C PHE A 63 -0.90 -10.37 -8.66
N SER A 64 0.07 -9.45 -8.68
CA SER A 64 -0.15 -8.09 -8.18
C SER A 64 -1.21 -7.36 -8.99
N ARG A 65 -1.19 -7.47 -10.33
CA ARG A 65 -2.13 -6.80 -11.23
C ARG A 65 -3.57 -7.27 -11.04
N VAL A 66 -3.77 -8.57 -10.79
CA VAL A 66 -5.10 -9.16 -10.59
C VAL A 66 -5.60 -9.09 -9.14
N GLY A 67 -4.88 -8.38 -8.26
CA GLY A 67 -5.37 -8.09 -6.90
C GLY A 67 -5.18 -9.22 -5.89
N LEU A 68 -4.26 -10.17 -6.12
CA LEU A 68 -4.04 -11.29 -5.19
C LEU A 68 -3.72 -10.81 -3.76
N PHE A 69 -3.05 -9.68 -3.61
CA PHE A 69 -2.67 -9.11 -2.31
C PHE A 69 -3.87 -8.97 -1.35
N HIS A 70 -4.97 -8.38 -1.83
CA HIS A 70 -6.15 -8.12 -1.01
C HIS A 70 -6.85 -9.41 -0.59
N VAL A 71 -6.90 -10.40 -1.48
CA VAL A 71 -7.50 -11.72 -1.19
C VAL A 71 -6.66 -12.47 -0.17
N LEU A 72 -5.32 -12.48 -0.29
CA LEU A 72 -4.46 -13.12 0.69
C LEU A 72 -4.57 -12.47 2.07
N LEU A 73 -4.68 -11.13 2.11
CA LEU A 73 -4.88 -10.41 3.36
C LEU A 73 -6.20 -10.79 4.02
N PHE A 74 -7.28 -10.85 3.24
CA PHE A 74 -8.58 -11.32 3.72
C PHE A 74 -8.52 -12.75 4.25
N LEU A 75 -7.87 -13.67 3.53
CA LEU A 75 -7.72 -15.06 3.94
C LEU A 75 -6.87 -15.21 5.21
N ALA A 76 -5.78 -14.45 5.33
CA ALA A 76 -4.92 -14.49 6.52
C ALA A 76 -5.67 -14.11 7.81
N ILE A 77 -6.62 -13.18 7.72
CA ILE A 77 -7.44 -12.73 8.86
C ILE A 77 -8.51 -13.77 9.20
N ASN A 78 -9.18 -14.34 8.20
CA ASN A 78 -10.43 -15.10 8.38
C ASN A 78 -10.25 -16.62 8.39
N ARG A 79 -9.06 -17.14 8.08
CA ARG A 79 -8.80 -18.59 7.99
C ARG A 79 -7.93 -19.11 9.14
N GLU A 80 -7.87 -20.43 9.22
CA GLU A 80 -7.08 -21.18 10.20
C GLU A 80 -5.57 -21.01 10.02
N ALA A 81 -4.79 -21.46 11.02
CA ALA A 81 -3.38 -21.13 11.15
C ALA A 81 -2.54 -21.55 9.92
N ASP A 82 -2.76 -22.75 9.38
CA ASP A 82 -1.95 -23.26 8.25
C ASP A 82 -2.17 -22.44 6.97
N VAL A 83 -3.44 -22.15 6.65
CA VAL A 83 -3.80 -21.29 5.51
C VAL A 83 -3.27 -19.88 5.72
N ARG A 84 -3.37 -19.35 6.93
CA ARG A 84 -2.86 -18.03 7.29
C ARG A 84 -1.36 -17.95 7.05
N GLU A 85 -0.59 -18.93 7.52
CA GLU A 85 0.86 -18.95 7.35
C GLU A 85 1.25 -19.02 5.86
N ALA A 86 0.55 -19.83 5.06
CA ALA A 86 0.74 -19.86 3.60
C ALA A 86 0.43 -18.50 2.94
N CYS A 87 -0.67 -17.84 3.36
CA CYS A 87 -1.03 -16.51 2.86
C CYS A 87 0.03 -15.46 3.21
N LEU A 88 0.53 -15.46 4.44
CA LEU A 88 1.55 -14.52 4.91
C LEU A 88 2.89 -14.70 4.17
N ALA A 89 3.29 -15.95 3.90
CA ALA A 89 4.48 -16.23 3.12
C ALA A 89 4.38 -15.64 1.70
N LEU A 90 3.23 -15.82 1.04
CA LEU A 90 2.99 -15.30 -0.30
C LEU A 90 2.82 -13.77 -0.32
N LEU A 91 2.16 -13.19 0.69
CA LEU A 91 2.07 -11.74 0.90
C LEU A 91 3.45 -11.11 1.04
N THR A 92 4.34 -11.72 1.84
CA THR A 92 5.72 -11.26 1.98
C THR A 92 6.40 -11.21 0.62
N ARG A 93 6.22 -12.24 -0.21
CA ARG A 93 6.82 -12.30 -1.54
C ARG A 93 6.26 -11.24 -2.49
N LEU A 94 4.94 -11.09 -2.53
CA LEU A 94 4.27 -10.08 -3.36
C LEU A 94 4.66 -8.67 -2.94
N GLY A 95 4.70 -8.39 -1.64
CA GLY A 95 5.09 -7.09 -1.11
C GLY A 95 6.53 -6.71 -1.45
N ARG A 96 7.46 -7.68 -1.43
CA ARG A 96 8.85 -7.45 -1.88
C ARG A 96 8.94 -7.04 -3.35
N HIS A 97 8.06 -7.59 -4.18
CA HIS A 97 8.02 -7.29 -5.61
C HIS A 97 7.30 -5.97 -5.92
N THR A 98 6.13 -5.76 -5.33
CA THR A 98 5.22 -4.65 -5.64
C THR A 98 4.50 -4.22 -4.35
N MET A 99 4.90 -3.07 -3.81
CA MET A 99 4.24 -2.45 -2.66
C MET A 99 3.63 -1.13 -3.11
N GLN A 100 2.30 -1.02 -3.02
CA GLN A 100 1.60 0.23 -3.25
C GLN A 100 1.08 0.77 -1.92
N MET A 101 0.77 2.07 -1.85
CA MET A 101 0.23 2.66 -0.63
C MET A 101 -1.12 2.03 -0.24
N GLU A 102 -1.95 1.64 -1.21
CA GLU A 102 -3.20 0.91 -0.96
C GLU A 102 -2.97 -0.40 -0.21
N HIS A 103 -1.89 -1.13 -0.50
CA HIS A 103 -1.51 -2.35 0.21
C HIS A 103 -1.12 -2.08 1.66
N VAL A 104 -0.41 -0.97 1.91
CA VAL A 104 -0.04 -0.53 3.28
C VAL A 104 -1.29 -0.14 4.06
N SER A 105 -2.18 0.66 3.45
CA SER A 105 -3.45 1.06 4.07
C SER A 105 -4.34 -0.14 4.38
N ALA A 106 -4.47 -1.10 3.45
CA ALA A 106 -5.22 -2.32 3.67
C ALA A 106 -4.66 -3.17 4.82
N LEU A 107 -3.33 -3.28 4.92
CA LEU A 107 -2.67 -3.97 6.03
C LEU A 107 -2.93 -3.30 7.39
N LEU A 108 -2.81 -1.98 7.46
CA LEU A 108 -3.08 -1.24 8.71
C LEU A 108 -4.54 -1.39 9.13
N ALA A 109 -5.48 -1.26 8.19
CA ALA A 109 -6.90 -1.51 8.44
C ALA A 109 -7.16 -2.97 8.88
N ALA A 110 -6.47 -3.93 8.29
CA ALA A 110 -6.56 -5.34 8.69
C ALA A 110 -6.10 -5.56 10.14
N ILE A 111 -5.02 -4.91 10.57
CA ILE A 111 -4.52 -5.02 11.95
C ILE A 111 -5.57 -4.55 12.96
N GLU A 112 -6.31 -3.48 12.65
CA GLU A 112 -7.39 -2.97 13.51
C GLU A 112 -8.58 -3.95 13.62
N LEU A 113 -8.80 -4.76 12.59
CA LEU A 113 -9.92 -5.70 12.51
C LEU A 113 -9.61 -7.09 13.08
N VAL A 114 -8.34 -7.38 13.39
CA VAL A 114 -7.91 -8.71 13.83
C VAL A 114 -8.11 -8.87 15.35
N PRO A 115 -8.94 -9.83 15.80
CA PRO A 115 -9.20 -10.04 17.23
C PRO A 115 -8.08 -10.79 17.96
N CYS A 116 -7.20 -11.47 17.23
CA CYS A 116 -6.18 -12.36 17.79
C CYS A 116 -4.79 -11.72 17.79
N PRO A 117 -4.14 -11.54 18.97
CA PRO A 117 -2.87 -10.87 19.05
C PRO A 117 -1.74 -11.47 18.20
N GLY A 118 -1.69 -12.81 18.09
CA GLY A 118 -0.67 -13.48 17.29
C GLY A 118 -0.74 -13.14 15.80
N THR A 119 -1.92 -12.84 15.26
CA THR A 119 -2.08 -12.58 13.82
C THR A 119 -1.62 -11.19 13.44
N TRP A 120 -1.82 -10.18 14.28
CA TRP A 120 -1.28 -8.84 14.01
C TRP A 120 0.25 -8.82 14.10
N VAL A 121 0.86 -9.56 15.04
CA VAL A 121 2.33 -9.66 15.15
C VAL A 121 2.90 -10.23 13.86
N ARG A 122 2.32 -11.32 13.36
CA ARG A 122 2.75 -11.99 12.12
C ARG A 122 2.57 -11.10 10.88
N LEU A 123 1.48 -10.32 10.82
CA LEU A 123 1.27 -9.33 9.77
C LEU A 123 2.32 -8.21 9.81
N LEU A 124 2.64 -7.70 11.01
CA LEU A 124 3.69 -6.70 11.18
C LEU A 124 5.08 -7.25 10.85
N GLU A 125 5.40 -8.49 11.23
CA GLU A 125 6.65 -9.16 10.85
C GLU A 125 6.76 -9.31 9.33
N THR A 126 5.69 -9.76 8.68
CA THR A 126 5.59 -9.86 7.21
C THR A 126 5.88 -8.50 6.57
N PHE A 127 5.26 -7.44 7.08
CA PHE A 127 5.46 -6.10 6.56
C PHE A 127 6.87 -5.57 6.80
N HIS A 128 7.42 -5.80 8.00
CA HIS A 128 8.79 -5.45 8.32
C HIS A 128 9.78 -6.13 7.37
N GLN A 129 9.58 -7.42 7.07
CA GLN A 129 10.38 -8.15 6.09
C GLN A 129 10.25 -7.60 4.67
N VAL A 130 9.06 -7.16 4.27
CA VAL A 130 8.86 -6.49 2.98
C VAL A 130 9.67 -5.20 2.91
N LEU A 131 9.60 -4.36 3.95
CA LEU A 131 10.30 -3.07 4.01
C LEU A 131 11.83 -3.22 4.07
N GLN A 132 12.35 -4.27 4.71
CA GLN A 132 13.79 -4.51 4.82
C GLN A 132 14.40 -5.15 3.57
N SER A 133 13.58 -5.66 2.65
CA SER A 133 14.09 -6.39 1.50
C SER A 133 14.64 -5.45 0.43
N PRO A 134 15.80 -5.76 -0.17
CA PRO A 134 16.28 -5.02 -1.33
C PRO A 134 15.24 -5.12 -2.46
N PRO A 135 14.99 -4.02 -3.20
CA PRO A 135 14.03 -4.03 -4.29
C PRO A 135 14.46 -5.07 -5.34
N LEU A 136 13.51 -5.88 -5.81
CA LEU A 136 13.71 -6.78 -6.95
C LEU A 136 13.86 -5.95 -8.24
N PRO A 137 14.48 -6.51 -9.31
CA PRO A 137 14.40 -5.90 -10.63
C PRO A 137 12.94 -5.67 -11.01
N ALA A 138 12.61 -4.48 -11.51
CA ALA A 138 11.25 -4.04 -11.83
C ALA A 138 10.30 -3.85 -10.62
N THR A 139 10.81 -3.66 -9.40
CA THR A 139 10.00 -3.23 -8.26
C THR A 139 9.45 -1.82 -8.45
N PHE A 140 8.12 -1.69 -8.42
CA PHE A 140 7.41 -0.41 -8.45
C PHE A 140 6.81 -0.12 -7.08
N TRP A 141 7.27 0.96 -6.44
CA TRP A 141 6.64 1.52 -5.24
C TRP A 141 5.91 2.80 -5.63
N GLY A 142 4.58 2.74 -5.62
CA GLY A 142 3.70 3.85 -6.02
C GLY A 142 2.99 4.45 -4.80
N PHE A 143 3.35 5.68 -4.45
CA PHE A 143 2.70 6.46 -3.40
C PHE A 143 1.97 7.64 -4.04
N SER A 144 0.77 7.39 -4.58
CA SER A 144 0.00 8.43 -5.28
C SER A 144 -0.72 9.41 -4.34
N GLY A 145 -0.90 9.03 -3.05
CA GLY A 145 -1.55 9.86 -2.03
C GLY A 145 -3.06 10.04 -2.21
N GLN A 146 -3.68 9.48 -3.25
CA GLN A 146 -5.13 9.59 -3.50
C GLN A 146 -5.90 8.51 -2.75
N GLY A 147 -6.82 8.91 -1.86
CA GLY A 147 -7.66 7.99 -1.08
C GLY A 147 -6.96 7.32 0.11
N THR A 148 -5.70 7.67 0.38
CA THR A 148 -4.84 7.00 1.38
C THR A 148 -4.66 7.81 2.67
N GLY A 149 -5.56 8.78 2.93
CA GLY A 149 -5.53 9.56 4.16
C GLY A 149 -5.98 8.69 5.33
N LEU A 150 -5.10 8.48 6.31
CA LEU A 150 -5.51 7.91 7.58
C LEU A 150 -6.29 9.00 8.34
N VAL A 151 -7.61 8.85 8.43
CA VAL A 151 -8.44 9.75 9.22
C VAL A 151 -8.24 9.37 10.69
N VAL A 152 -7.34 10.08 11.36
CA VAL A 152 -7.20 9.96 12.81
C VAL A 152 -8.45 10.59 13.42
N PRO A 153 -9.26 9.86 14.22
CA PRO A 153 -10.40 10.46 14.90
C PRO A 153 -9.93 11.62 15.77
N ALA A 154 -10.80 12.60 16.02
CA ALA A 154 -10.47 13.79 16.82
C ALA A 154 -9.99 13.38 18.22
N CYS A 155 -8.69 13.18 18.38
CA CYS A 155 -8.05 12.99 19.65
C CYS A 155 -7.85 14.37 20.28
N THR A 156 -8.14 14.48 21.58
CA THR A 156 -7.78 15.66 22.35
C THR A 156 -6.25 15.75 22.36
N PHE A 157 -5.71 16.54 21.43
CA PHE A 157 -4.28 16.80 21.38
C PHE A 157 -3.82 17.30 22.76
N PRO A 158 -2.70 16.78 23.28
CA PRO A 158 -2.21 17.16 24.60
C PRO A 158 -2.01 18.69 24.67
N PRO A 159 -2.37 19.34 25.78
CA PRO A 159 -2.30 20.81 25.91
C PRO A 159 -0.87 21.36 25.90
N LYS A 160 0.13 20.47 26.01
CA LYS A 160 1.57 20.79 26.03
C LYS A 160 2.22 20.49 24.68
N GLY A 161 1.68 21.08 23.62
CA GLY A 161 2.22 20.96 22.27
C GLY A 161 2.16 19.52 21.72
N TYR A 162 2.28 19.41 20.41
CA TYR A 162 2.40 18.13 19.74
C TYR A 162 3.38 18.28 18.58
N THR A 163 4.05 17.18 18.25
CA THR A 163 4.98 17.14 17.13
C THR A 163 4.52 16.07 16.16
N LEU A 164 4.24 16.46 14.93
CA LEU A 164 3.93 15.54 13.85
C LEU A 164 5.15 15.44 12.94
N CYS A 165 5.64 14.21 12.77
CA CYS A 165 6.75 13.88 11.88
C CYS A 165 6.21 13.12 10.68
N THR A 166 6.54 13.57 9.46
CA THR A 166 6.25 12.82 8.23
C THR A 166 7.47 12.80 7.32
N ALA A 167 7.64 11.70 6.58
CA ALA A 167 8.70 11.56 5.59
C ALA A 167 8.12 11.70 4.19
N ILE A 168 8.75 12.51 3.35
CA ILE A 168 8.28 12.80 1.99
C ILE A 168 9.38 12.42 1.02
N HIS A 169 9.04 11.59 0.04
CA HIS A 169 9.84 11.37 -1.15
C HIS A 169 9.17 12.10 -2.31
N LEU A 170 9.91 12.98 -3.00
CA LEU A 170 9.42 13.70 -4.17
C LEU A 170 9.94 13.04 -5.46
N PRO A 171 9.13 12.26 -6.19
CA PRO A 171 9.56 11.65 -7.44
C PRO A 171 9.86 12.72 -8.51
N SER A 172 10.82 12.42 -9.38
CA SER A 172 11.36 13.36 -10.39
C SER A 172 10.31 13.89 -11.37
N ASP A 173 9.28 13.10 -11.63
CA ASP A 173 8.18 13.33 -12.57
C ASP A 173 7.01 14.12 -11.96
N VAL A 174 6.88 14.15 -10.64
CA VAL A 174 5.76 14.78 -9.93
C VAL A 174 5.91 16.30 -9.84
N ALA A 175 7.15 16.81 -9.74
CA ALA A 175 7.42 18.24 -9.66
C ALA A 175 7.03 19.03 -10.93
N GLN A 176 6.78 18.34 -12.06
CA GLN A 176 6.49 18.95 -13.36
C GLN A 176 5.04 18.77 -13.82
N ARG A 177 4.21 17.98 -13.10
CA ARG A 177 2.82 17.74 -13.48
C ARG A 177 1.94 18.94 -13.12
N SER A 178 1.47 19.66 -14.13
CA SER A 178 0.49 20.74 -13.99
C SER A 178 -0.81 20.21 -13.37
N GLY A 179 -1.27 20.83 -12.28
CA GLY A 179 -2.52 20.47 -11.62
C GLY A 179 -2.40 19.44 -10.49
N PHE A 180 -1.20 18.93 -10.20
CA PHE A 180 -0.98 18.01 -9.08
C PHE A 180 -0.30 18.74 -7.91
N SER A 181 -1.05 18.91 -6.81
CA SER A 181 -0.56 19.55 -5.58
C SER A 181 -0.70 18.58 -4.40
N PRO A 182 0.32 17.74 -4.12
CA PRO A 182 0.21 16.74 -3.07
C PRO A 182 0.02 17.42 -1.72
N ARG A 183 -0.96 16.92 -0.95
CA ARG A 183 -1.28 17.37 0.41
C ARG A 183 -0.54 16.50 1.40
N LEU A 184 0.13 17.13 2.35
CA LEU A 184 0.98 16.47 3.34
C LEU A 184 0.27 16.28 4.65
N MET A 185 -0.45 17.31 5.09
CA MET A 185 -1.23 17.32 6.32
C MET A 185 -2.46 18.20 6.10
N SER A 186 -3.57 17.83 6.74
CA SER A 186 -4.77 18.65 6.81
C SER A 186 -5.29 18.60 8.24
N PHE A 187 -5.54 19.77 8.83
CA PHE A 187 -6.13 19.92 10.15
C PHE A 187 -7.48 20.56 9.98
N GLN A 188 -8.50 19.97 10.59
CA GLN A 188 -9.82 20.56 10.66
C GLN A 188 -10.02 21.15 12.05
N GLY A 189 -10.49 22.40 12.10
CA GLY A 189 -10.83 23.07 13.35
C GLY A 189 -12.01 22.38 14.06
N PRO A 190 -12.21 22.66 15.36
CA PRO A 190 -13.22 22.00 16.19
C PRO A 190 -14.64 22.06 15.61
N ASP A 191 -14.96 23.17 14.94
CA ASP A 191 -16.29 23.45 14.38
C ASP A 191 -16.41 23.01 12.90
N GLY A 192 -15.40 22.34 12.36
CA GLY A 192 -15.39 21.84 10.98
C GLY A 192 -15.19 22.90 9.89
N THR A 193 -15.23 24.18 10.25
CA THR A 193 -15.29 25.34 9.35
C THR A 193 -13.95 25.84 8.84
N VAL A 194 -12.87 25.57 9.58
CA VAL A 194 -11.50 25.96 9.21
C VAL A 194 -10.72 24.71 8.89
N CYS A 195 -10.09 24.68 7.71
CA CYS A 195 -9.19 23.62 7.30
C CYS A 195 -7.81 24.22 6.99
N VAL A 196 -6.79 23.74 7.67
CA VAL A 196 -5.39 24.11 7.45
C VAL A 196 -4.70 22.97 6.73
N GLU A 197 -4.23 23.21 5.52
CA GLU A 197 -3.56 22.22 4.69
C GLU A 197 -2.09 22.60 4.48
N VAL A 198 -1.20 21.62 4.54
CA VAL A 198 0.19 21.77 4.08
C VAL A 198 0.26 21.14 2.70
N VAL A 199 0.53 21.94 1.68
CA VAL A 199 0.53 21.53 0.28
C VAL A 199 1.91 21.77 -0.33
N LEU A 200 2.34 20.87 -1.21
CA LEU A 200 3.51 21.10 -2.05
C LEU A 200 3.09 21.94 -3.27
N ALA A 201 3.63 23.15 -3.39
CA ALA A 201 3.37 24.05 -4.51
C ALA A 201 4.68 24.68 -4.99
N GLY A 202 4.94 24.64 -6.31
CA GLY A 202 6.09 25.32 -6.92
C GLY A 202 7.47 24.86 -6.42
N GLY A 203 7.59 23.61 -5.94
CA GLY A 203 8.84 23.07 -5.36
C GLY A 203 9.12 23.53 -3.93
N GLY A 204 8.15 24.16 -3.27
CA GLY A 204 8.19 24.53 -1.85
C GLY A 204 6.97 24.02 -1.10
N LEU A 205 6.99 24.21 0.23
CA LEU A 205 5.88 23.88 1.10
C LEU A 205 5.06 25.15 1.36
N THR A 206 3.76 25.05 1.14
CA THR A 206 2.81 26.15 1.35
C THR A 206 1.74 25.70 2.33
N LEU A 207 1.54 26.50 3.36
CA LEU A 207 0.36 26.40 4.22
C LEU A 207 -0.80 27.06 3.48
N ALA A 208 -1.86 26.32 3.21
CA ALA A 208 -3.12 26.85 2.69
C ALA A 208 -4.16 26.78 3.80
N VAL A 209 -4.65 27.95 4.24
CA VAL A 209 -5.78 28.01 5.18
C VAL A 209 -7.05 28.25 4.37
N SER A 210 -8.10 27.49 4.67
CA SER A 210 -9.43 27.68 4.09
C SER A 210 -10.45 27.83 5.22
N GLY A 211 -11.13 28.98 5.25
CA GLY A 211 -12.26 29.27 6.14
C GLY A 211 -13.59 29.23 5.39
N GLY A 212 -14.68 28.90 6.10
CA GLY A 212 -16.04 28.79 5.55
C GLY A 212 -16.62 30.08 4.92
N VAL A 213 -17.50 29.86 3.93
CA VAL A 213 -18.24 30.81 3.06
C VAL A 213 -17.38 31.92 2.45
N GLY A 214 -16.63 31.51 1.42
CA GLY A 214 -15.68 32.35 0.71
C GLY A 214 -14.28 31.84 1.00
N ARG A 215 -13.74 30.99 0.12
CA ARG A 215 -12.38 30.44 0.24
C ARG A 215 -11.35 31.58 0.22
N SER A 216 -11.05 32.18 1.36
CA SER A 216 -9.88 33.03 1.52
C SER A 216 -8.68 32.09 1.65
N LEU A 217 -8.03 31.80 0.53
CA LEU A 217 -6.78 31.05 0.49
C LEU A 217 -5.64 31.96 0.97
N GLU A 218 -5.38 31.97 2.27
CA GLU A 218 -4.11 32.51 2.76
C GLU A 218 -3.02 31.46 2.53
N THR A 219 -2.06 31.83 1.68
CA THR A 219 -0.93 30.97 1.32
C THR A 219 0.33 31.51 1.97
N VAL A 220 0.83 30.78 2.96
CA VAL A 220 2.09 31.12 3.64
C VAL A 220 3.16 30.13 3.19
N GLN A 221 4.24 30.62 2.60
CA GLN A 221 5.40 29.77 2.30
C GLN A 221 6.10 29.40 3.60
N LEU A 222 6.14 28.10 3.90
CA LEU A 222 6.69 27.56 5.14
C LEU A 222 8.22 27.42 5.11
N LEU A 223 8.83 27.46 3.93
CA LEU A 223 10.28 27.40 3.76
C LEU A 223 10.82 28.83 3.52
N PRO A 224 11.62 29.40 4.44
CA PRO A 224 12.25 30.70 4.22
C PRO A 224 13.26 30.60 3.08
N GLY A 225 13.30 31.63 2.23
CA GLY A 225 14.35 31.96 1.26
C GLY A 225 15.11 30.78 0.62
N ALA A 226 14.76 30.45 -0.63
CA ALA A 226 15.54 29.62 -1.56
C ALA A 226 15.72 28.11 -1.24
N ARG A 227 15.15 27.55 -0.16
CA ARG A 227 15.12 26.09 0.03
C ARG A 227 13.98 25.45 -0.76
N ARG A 228 14.22 25.15 -2.04
CA ARG A 228 13.33 24.28 -2.82
C ARG A 228 13.62 22.81 -2.50
N LEU A 229 12.55 22.03 -2.35
CA LEU A 229 12.66 20.59 -2.28
C LEU A 229 13.15 20.07 -3.64
N GLN A 230 14.24 19.31 -3.61
CA GLN A 230 14.86 18.72 -4.78
C GLN A 230 14.18 17.38 -5.10
N PRO A 231 13.93 17.10 -6.38
CA PRO A 231 13.41 15.80 -6.78
C PRO A 231 14.41 14.68 -6.47
N GLY A 232 13.91 13.47 -6.18
CA GLY A 232 14.72 12.28 -5.88
C GLY A 232 15.38 12.28 -4.51
N ARG A 233 14.92 13.13 -3.58
CA ARG A 233 15.43 13.21 -2.20
C ARG A 233 14.33 12.94 -1.17
N TRP A 234 14.76 12.39 -0.04
CA TRP A 234 13.93 12.21 1.14
C TRP A 234 14.02 13.41 2.06
N TYR A 235 12.87 13.84 2.57
CA TYR A 235 12.74 14.96 3.49
C TYR A 235 11.99 14.51 4.74
N SER A 236 12.55 14.83 5.92
CA SER A 236 11.84 14.74 7.18
C SER A 236 11.18 16.08 7.47
N LEU A 237 9.86 16.10 7.56
CA LEU A 237 9.09 17.27 7.94
C LEU A 237 8.65 17.11 9.39
N VAL A 238 8.95 18.12 10.20
CA VAL A 238 8.55 18.18 11.60
C VAL A 238 7.71 19.43 11.79
N VAL A 239 6.44 19.25 12.11
CA VAL A 239 5.55 20.34 12.51
C VAL A 239 5.45 20.28 14.03
N ALA A 240 6.01 21.28 14.70
CA ALA A 240 5.95 21.41 16.14
C ALA A 240 5.00 22.55 16.50
N HIS A 241 4.09 22.29 17.44
CA HIS A 241 3.21 23.27 18.06
C HIS A 241 3.63 23.51 19.52
#